data_AF-A0A3D8IHM1-F1
#
_entry.id   AF-A0A3D8IHM1-F1
#
_cell.length_a   1.000
_cell.length_b   1.000
_cell.length_c   1.000
_cell.angle_alpha   90.00
_cell.angle_beta   90.00
_cell.angle_gamma   90.00
#
_symmetry.space_group_name_H-M   'P 1'
#
loop_
_entity.id
_entity.type
_entity.pdbx_description
1 polymer ?
#
loop_
_entity_poly.entity_id
_entity_poly.type
_entity_poly.pdbx_seq_one_letter_code
_entity_poly.pdbx_strand_id
1 'polypeptide(L)' 'MTWLNSLKIAIVNNNRQKALDLIENLPNFDNIDDLICAREIVYKLLNDLVQEKKTTSEHIYKLKQMKSFLED' A
#
# COMPACT_ATOMS: atom_id res chain seq x y z
N MET A 1 18.75 -2.34 -12.39
CA MET A 1 17.39 -1.75 -12.52
C MET A 1 17.29 -0.61 -11.53
N THR A 2 16.80 0.57 -11.92
CA THR A 2 16.59 1.68 -10.99
C THR A 2 15.58 1.28 -9.92
N TRP A 3 15.79 1.71 -8.66
CA TRP A 3 14.88 1.45 -7.55
C TRP A 3 13.42 1.80 -7.88
N LEU A 4 13.22 2.90 -8.63
CA LEU A 4 11.91 3.36 -9.09
C LEU A 4 11.21 2.32 -9.99
N ASN A 5 11.95 1.64 -10.85
CA ASN A 5 11.41 0.56 -11.68
C ASN A 5 11.03 -0.65 -10.83
N SER A 6 11.84 -0.99 -9.82
CA SER A 6 11.51 -2.06 -8.87
C SER A 6 10.24 -1.75 -8.07
N LEU A 7 10.05 -0.50 -7.66
CA LEU A 7 8.84 -0.05 -6.95
C LEU A 7 7.61 -0.13 -7.86
N LYS A 8 7.70 0.36 -9.10
CA LYS A 8 6.62 0.25 -10.10
C LYS A 8 6.23 -1.21 -10.34
N ILE A 9 7.21 -2.10 -10.52
CA ILE A 9 6.98 -3.54 -10.72
C ILE A 9 6.30 -4.15 -9.49
N ALA A 10 6.76 -3.82 -8.27
CA ALA A 10 6.18 -4.33 -7.03
C ALA A 10 4.70 -3.95 -6.90
N ILE A 11 4.36 -2.70 -7.23
CA ILE A 11 2.98 -2.19 -7.20
C ILE A 11 2.12 -2.86 -8.28
N VAL A 12 2.60 -2.95 -9.52
CA VAL A 12 1.85 -3.62 -10.62
C VAL A 12 1.57 -5.09 -10.30
N ASN A 13 2.52 -5.77 -9.65
CA ASN A 13 2.36 -7.16 -9.23
C ASN A 13 1.56 -7.33 -7.94
N ASN A 14 0.98 -6.25 -7.38
CA ASN A 14 0.31 -6.24 -6.07
C ASN A 14 1.18 -6.80 -4.93
N ASN A 15 2.50 -6.80 -5.08
CA ASN A 15 3.42 -7.25 -4.05
C ASN A 15 3.70 -6.11 -3.08
N ARG A 16 2.76 -5.89 -2.16
CA ARG A 16 2.79 -4.78 -1.20
C ARG A 16 3.95 -4.88 -0.23
N GLN A 17 4.30 -6.10 0.21
CA GLN A 17 5.45 -6.30 1.09
C GLN A 17 6.73 -5.78 0.42
N LYS A 18 6.98 -6.20 -0.81
CA LYS A 18 8.15 -5.73 -1.57
C LYS A 18 8.12 -4.22 -1.82
N ALA A 19 6.94 -3.63 -2.04
CA ALA A 19 6.82 -2.19 -2.19
C ALA A 19 7.17 -1.45 -0.89
N LEU A 20 6.72 -1.95 0.26
CA LEU A 20 7.06 -1.39 1.57
C LEU A 20 8.55 -1.55 1.89
N ASP A 21 9.12 -2.73 1.64
CA ASP A 21 10.56 -2.97 1.85
C ASP A 21 11.40 -1.98 1.02
N LEU A 22 10.97 -1.67 -0.21
CA LEU A 22 11.62 -0.67 -1.07
C LEU A 22 11.46 0.75 -0.51
N ILE A 23 10.30 1.10 0.05
CA ILE A 23 10.03 2.41 0.64
C ILE A 23 10.86 2.62 1.91
N GLU A 24 10.99 1.59 2.75
CA GLU A 24 11.84 1.63 3.95
C GLU A 24 13.32 1.79 3.57
N ASN A 25 13.74 1.20 2.46
CA ASN A 25 15.09 1.29 1.92
C ASN A 25 15.18 2.31 0.77
N LEU A 26 14.87 3.57 1.09
CA LEU A 26 14.87 4.67 0.13
C LEU A 26 16.30 4.94 -0.39
N PRO A 27 16.52 4.98 -1.71
CA PRO A 27 17.82 5.35 -2.26
C PRO A 27 18.03 6.87 -2.17
N ASN A 28 19.28 7.29 -2.35
CA ASN A 28 19.55 8.68 -2.68
C ASN A 28 19.10 8.95 -4.11
N PHE A 29 18.38 10.06 -4.31
CA PHE A 29 17.92 10.49 -5.62
C PHE A 29 18.84 11.59 -6.14
N ASP A 30 19.46 11.36 -7.29
CA ASP A 30 20.30 12.36 -7.96
C ASP A 30 19.47 13.36 -8.78
N ASN A 31 18.22 13.00 -9.10
CA ASN A 31 17.29 13.80 -9.89
C ASN A 31 15.99 14.10 -9.10
N ILE A 32 15.60 15.37 -9.11
CA ILE A 32 14.33 15.85 -8.53
C ILE A 32 13.13 15.20 -9.20
N ASP A 33 13.17 14.96 -10.51
CA ASP A 33 12.06 14.32 -11.23
C ASP A 33 11.81 12.90 -10.72
N ASP A 34 12.87 12.14 -10.46
CA ASP A 34 12.77 10.78 -9.92
C ASP A 34 12.22 10.79 -8.49
N LEU A 35 12.60 11.79 -7.68
CA LEU A 35 12.05 12.00 -6.35
C LEU A 35 10.55 12.31 -6.39
N ILE A 36 10.12 13.22 -7.27
CA ILE A 36 8.71 13.56 -7.45
C ILE A 36 7.93 12.32 -7.90
N CYS A 37 8.47 11.58 -8.86
CA CYS A 37 7.84 10.36 -9.35
C CYS A 37 7.70 9.30 -8.25
N ALA A 38 8.75 9.09 -7.45
CA ALA A 38 8.71 8.21 -6.28
C ALA A 38 7.66 8.64 -5.27
N ARG A 39 7.61 9.94 -4.93
CA ARG A 39 6.65 10.50 -3.98
C ARG A 39 5.20 10.25 -4.41
N GLU A 40 4.86 10.53 -5.66
CA GLU A 40 3.49 10.36 -6.15
C GLU A 40 3.05 8.90 -6.13
N ILE A 41 3.96 7.98 -6.47
CA ILE A 41 3.71 6.54 -6.43
C ILE A 41 3.45 6.08 -4.98
N VAL A 42 4.29 6.51 -4.04
CA VAL A 42 4.14 6.19 -2.61
C VAL A 42 2.85 6.79 -2.05
N TYR A 43 2.51 8.02 -2.43
CA TYR A 43 1.29 8.68 -1.99
C TYR A 43 0.03 7.93 -2.48
N LYS A 44 0.03 7.48 -3.73
CA LYS A 44 -1.06 6.65 -4.26
C LYS A 44 -1.18 5.33 -3.48
N LEU A 45 -0.06 4.64 -3.26
CA LEU A 45 -0.04 3.39 -2.49
C LEU A 45 -0.60 3.58 -1.08
N LEU A 46 -0.25 4.69 -0.41
CA LEU A 46 -0.76 5.02 0.91
C LEU A 46 -2.30 5.20 0.89
N ASN A 47 -2.83 5.93 -0.10
CA ASN A 47 -4.26 6.13 -0.23
C ASN A 47 -5.00 4.81 -0.46
N ASP A 48 -4.45 3.93 -1.30
CA ASP A 48 -5.02 2.60 -1.55
C ASP A 48 -5.05 1.78 -0.25
N LEU A 49 -3.97 1.79 0.54
CA LEU A 49 -3.91 1.12 1.85
C LEU A 49 -4.93 1.68 2.85
N VAL A 50 -5.15 2.99 2.86
CA VAL A 50 -6.16 3.62 3.74
C VAL A 50 -7.57 3.17 3.37
N GLN A 51 -7.89 3.11 2.07
CA GLN A 51 -9.21 2.64 1.62
C GLN A 51 -9.41 1.16 1.96
N GLU A 52 -8.40 0.32 1.72
CA GLU A 52 -8.47 -1.11 2.07
C GLU A 52 -8.66 -1.35 3.57
N LYS A 53 -7.96 -0.58 4.41
CA LYS A 53 -8.15 -0.63 5.86
C LYS A 53 -9.59 -0.31 6.25
N LYS A 54 -10.18 0.71 5.62
CA LYS A 54 -11.58 1.10 5.87
C LYS A 54 -12.53 -0.04 5.49
N THR A 55 -12.44 -0.56 4.27
CA THR A 55 -13.28 -1.69 3.81
C THR A 55 -13.11 -2.93 4.69
N THR A 56 -11.87 -3.25 5.05
CA THR A 56 -11.58 -4.40 5.93
C THR A 56 -12.23 -4.21 7.31
N SER A 57 -12.16 -3.00 7.86
CA SER A 57 -12.78 -2.68 9.15
C SER A 57 -14.31 -2.81 9.11
N GLU A 58 -14.94 -2.37 8.02
CA GLU A 58 -16.38 -2.54 7.80
C GLU A 58 -16.78 -4.02 7.69
N HIS A 59 -15.98 -4.83 6.99
CA HIS A 59 -16.20 -6.28 6.92
C HIS A 59 -16.07 -6.96 8.27
N ILE A 60 -15.04 -6.62 9.05
CA ILE A 60 -14.86 -7.14 10.42
C ILE A 60 -16.06 -6.76 11.29
N TYR A 61 -16.55 -5.52 11.19
CA TYR A 61 -17.72 -5.08 11.94
C TYR A 61 -18.97 -5.88 11.58
N LYS A 62 -19.21 -6.14 10.29
CA LYS A 62 -20.33 -7.00 9.84
C LYS A 62 -20.19 -8.43 10.36
N LEU A 63 -19.00 -9.01 10.30
CA LEU A 63 -18.74 -10.36 10.84
C LEU A 63 -19.01 -10.43 12.34
N LYS A 64 -18.64 -9.40 13.11
CA LYS A 64 -18.94 -9.33 14.55
C LYS A 64 -20.43 -9.28 14.83
N GLN A 65 -21.20 -8.52 14.05
CA GLN A 65 -22.67 -8.47 14.18
C GLN A 65 -23.31 -9.82 13.85
N MET A 66 -22.89 -10.46 12.74
CA MET A 66 -23.38 -11.79 12.37
C MET A 66 -23.06 -12.82 13.44
N LYS A 67 -21.86 -12.77 14.02
CA LYS A 67 -21.48 -13.63 15.13
C LYS A 67 -22.39 -13.42 16.34
N SER A 68 -22.65 -12.17 16.74
CA SER A 68 -23.55 -11.85 17.85
C SER A 68 -24.96 -12.41 17.61
N PHE A 69 -25.48 -12.29 16.38
CA PHE A 69 -26.80 -12.84 16.02
C PHE A 69 -26.88 -14.37 16.08
N LEU A 70 -25.77 -15.07 15.85
CA LEU A 70 -25.72 -16.53 15.89
C LEU A 70 -25.46 -17.09 17.31
N GLU A 71 -25.02 -16.24 18.23
CA GLU A 71 -24.78 -16.58 19.64
C GLU A 71 -25.99 -16.30 20.54
N ASP A 72 -27.02 -15.60 20.02
CA ASP A 72 -28.37 -15.45 20.58
C ASP A 72 -29.33 -16.54 20.07
#